data_AF-A0A727F2Y4-F1
#
_entry.id   AF-A0A727F2Y4-F1
#
_cell.length_a   1.000
_cell.length_b   1.000
_cell.length_c   1.000
_cell.angle_alpha   90.00
_cell.angle_beta   90.00
_cell.angle_gamma   90.00
#
_symmetry.space_group_name_H-M   'P 1'
#
loop_
_entity.id
_entity.type
_entity.pdbx_description
1 polymer ?
#
loop_
_entity_poly.entity_id
_entity_poly.type
_entity_poly.pdbx_seq_one_letter_code
_entity_poly.pdbx_strand_id
1 'polypeptide(L)' 'IYYINDSSLDFSVSIKPKQFYQFLKMAINNIPQHHYFFNREKKWCIVISSEGYIDFGFSVSDKI' A
#
# COMPACT_ATOMS: atom_id res chain seq x y z
N ILE A 1 -7.15 0.04 5.48
CA ILE A 1 -5.90 -0.20 4.71
C ILE A 1 -5.42 1.15 4.28
N TYR A 2 -4.17 1.50 4.52
CA TYR A 2 -3.60 2.77 4.09
C TYR A 2 -2.83 2.57 2.80
N TYR A 3 -2.88 3.58 1.94
CA TYR A 3 -2.12 3.67 0.71
C TYR A 3 -1.29 4.95 0.69
N ILE A 4 -0.02 4.82 0.32
CA ILE A 4 0.88 5.91 -0.04
C ILE A 4 1.62 5.55 -1.33
N ASN A 5 2.10 6.58 -2.03
CA ASN A 5 3.07 6.45 -3.11
C ASN A 5 4.25 7.39 -2.87
N ASP A 6 5.26 7.37 -3.75
CA ASP A 6 6.48 8.18 -3.58
C ASP A 6 6.21 9.68 -3.55
N SER A 7 5.13 10.15 -4.19
CA SER A 7 4.73 11.56 -4.17
C SER A 7 3.81 11.95 -3.01
N SER A 8 3.39 10.99 -2.17
CA SER A 8 2.53 11.23 -1.02
C SER A 8 3.35 11.66 0.20
N LEU A 9 3.86 12.90 0.18
CA LEU A 9 4.75 13.42 1.23
C LEU A 9 4.03 13.61 2.57
N ASP A 10 2.78 14.11 2.53
CA ASP A 10 2.09 14.59 3.74
C ASP A 10 0.74 13.93 4.01
N PHE A 11 0.34 12.91 3.22
CA PHE A 11 -0.96 12.26 3.37
C PHE A 11 -0.94 10.78 3.03
N SER A 12 -1.99 10.08 3.47
CA SER A 12 -2.28 8.71 3.05
C SER A 12 -3.77 8.56 2.75
N VAL A 13 -4.10 7.63 1.86
CA VAL A 13 -5.50 7.31 1.53
C VAL A 13 -5.97 6.14 2.39
N SER A 14 -7.03 6.33 3.16
CA SER A 14 -7.67 5.26 3.91
C SER A 14 -8.69 4.53 3.05
N ILE A 15 -8.49 3.22 2.89
CA ILE A 15 -9.26 2.34 2.02
C ILE A 15 -10.00 1.30 2.87
N LYS A 16 -11.31 1.18 2.67
CA LYS A 16 -12.13 0.12 3.27
C LYS A 16 -11.80 -1.23 2.61
N PRO A 17 -11.80 -2.37 3.34
CA PRO A 17 -11.46 -3.68 2.76
C PRO A 17 -12.25 -4.02 1.49
N LYS A 18 -13.56 -3.71 1.46
CA LYS A 18 -14.44 -3.93 0.30
C LYS A 18 -14.04 -3.14 -0.97
N GLN A 19 -13.25 -2.08 -0.83
CA GLN A 19 -12.79 -1.22 -1.93
C GLN A 19 -11.35 -1.53 -2.36
N PHE A 20 -10.64 -2.37 -1.60
CA PHE A 20 -9.20 -2.58 -1.76
C PHE A 20 -8.83 -3.00 -3.19
N TYR A 21 -9.48 -4.03 -3.72
CA TYR A 21 -9.16 -4.57 -5.04
C TYR A 21 -9.39 -3.54 -6.17
N GLN A 22 -10.49 -2.79 -6.10
CA GLN A 22 -10.78 -1.76 -7.10
C GLN A 22 -9.77 -0.62 -7.03
N PHE A 23 -9.39 -0.21 -5.82
CA PHE A 23 -8.38 0.83 -5.63
C PHE A 23 -7.00 0.35 -6.09
N LEU A 24 -6.60 -0.88 -5.77
CA LEU A 24 -5.34 -1.48 -6.19
C LEU A 24 -5.20 -1.45 -7.72
N LYS A 25 -6.23 -1.92 -8.43
CA LYS A 25 -6.27 -1.90 -9.90
C LYS A 25 -6.17 -0.48 -10.45
N MET A 26 -6.87 0.48 -9.84
CA MET A 26 -6.80 1.89 -10.23
C MET A 26 -5.40 2.46 -10.02
N ALA A 27 -4.77 2.19 -8.88
CA ALA A 27 -3.44 2.70 -8.56
C ALA A 27 -2.39 2.18 -9.54
N ILE A 28 -2.30 0.86 -9.71
CA ILE A 28 -1.29 0.24 -10.60
C ILE A 28 -1.45 0.69 -12.05
N ASN A 29 -2.69 0.83 -12.54
CA ASN A 29 -2.92 1.14 -13.95
C ASN A 29 -2.76 2.62 -14.31
N ASN A 30 -2.95 3.52 -13.34
CA ASN A 30 -3.04 4.96 -13.63
C ASN A 30 -1.96 5.81 -12.95
N ILE A 31 -1.24 5.26 -11.96
CA ILE A 31 -0.24 5.99 -11.19
C ILE A 31 1.12 5.31 -11.40
N PRO A 32 2.03 5.86 -12.22
CA PRO A 32 3.32 5.24 -12.53
C PRO A 32 4.35 5.51 -11.41
N GLN A 33 4.11 5.00 -10.21
CA GLN A 33 4.96 5.21 -9.03
C GLN A 33 5.05 3.94 -8.19
N HIS A 34 5.95 3.89 -7.21
CA HIS A 34 5.94 2.80 -6.24
C HIS A 34 4.71 2.95 -5.33
N HIS A 35 4.05 1.84 -5.06
CA HIS A 35 2.83 1.77 -4.28
C HIS A 35 3.07 1.01 -3.00
N TYR A 36 2.62 1.58 -1.88
CA TYR A 36 2.70 0.94 -0.58
C TYR A 36 1.29 0.83 -0.01
N PHE A 37 0.85 -0.41 0.20
CA PHE A 37 -0.41 -0.71 0.88
C PHE A 37 -0.11 -1.36 2.21
N PHE A 38 -0.62 -0.82 3.30
CA PHE A 38 -0.31 -1.36 4.62
C PHE A 38 -1.47 -1.27 5.59
N ASN A 39 -1.38 -2.04 6.66
CA ASN A 39 -2.25 -1.93 7.81
C ASN A 39 -1.39 -1.97 9.07
N ARG A 40 -1.39 -0.87 9.83
CA ARG A 40 -0.60 -0.75 11.07
C ARG A 40 -1.07 -1.71 12.15
N GLU A 41 -2.38 -1.82 12.37
CA GLU A 41 -2.96 -2.73 13.38
C GLU A 41 -2.72 -4.20 13.04
N LYS A 42 -2.85 -4.55 11.75
CA LYS A 42 -2.62 -5.92 11.25
C LYS A 42 -1.17 -6.19 10.85
N LYS A 43 -0.29 -5.20 11.03
CA LYS A 43 1.16 -5.27 10.88
C LYS A 43 1.64 -5.90 9.56
N TRP A 44 1.00 -5.57 8.45
CA TRP A 44 1.42 -6.03 7.12
C TRP A 44 1.60 -4.86 6.15
N CYS A 45 2.44 -5.09 5.15
CA CYS A 45 2.70 -4.18 4.04
C CYS A 45 2.86 -4.97 2.72
N ILE A 46 2.28 -4.44 1.64
CA ILE A 46 2.53 -4.85 0.25
C ILE A 46 3.20 -3.67 -0.42
N VAL A 47 4.30 -3.94 -1.11
CA VAL A 47 4.99 -2.97 -1.96
C VAL A 47 4.89 -3.44 -3.40
N ILE A 48 4.51 -2.53 -4.31
CA ILE A 48 4.51 -2.75 -5.74
C ILE A 48 5.40 -1.68 -6.34
N SER A 49 6.50 -2.10 -6.96
CA SER A 49 7.45 -1.18 -7.54
C SER A 49 6.95 -0.66 -8.89
N SER A 50 7.45 0.50 -9.32
CA SER A 50 7.11 1.05 -10.65
C SER A 50 7.62 0.16 -11.80
N GLU A 51 8.65 -0.65 -11.54
CA GLU A 51 9.21 -1.66 -12.44
C GLU A 51 8.40 -2.97 -12.48
N GLY A 52 7.35 -3.10 -11.66
CA GLY A 52 6.46 -4.25 -11.64
C GLY A 52 6.83 -5.36 -10.67
N TYR A 53 7.79 -5.14 -9.76
CA TYR A 53 8.08 -6.09 -8.68
C TYR A 53 7.06 -5.98 -7.55
N ILE A 54 6.77 -7.10 -6.89
CA ILE A 54 5.80 -7.15 -5.80
C ILE A 54 6.41 -7.92 -4.63
N ASP A 55 6.40 -7.30 -3.45
CA ASP A 55 6.81 -7.94 -2.20
C ASP A 55 5.76 -7.75 -1.10
N PHE A 56 5.69 -8.74 -0.21
CA PHE A 56 4.82 -8.75 0.95
C PHE A 56 5.63 -8.96 2.23
N GLY A 57 5.35 -8.14 3.24
CA GLY A 57 5.92 -8.25 4.57
C GLY A 57 4.85 -8.27 5.65
N PHE A 58 5.12 -9.01 6.73
CA PHE A 58 4.37 -8.94 7.98
C PHE A 58 5.34 -8.83 9.15
N SER A 59 4.96 -8.08 10.18
CA SER A 59 5.73 -7.95 11.41
C SER A 59 5.05 -8.71 12.55
N VAL A 60 5.82 -9.56 13.22
CA VAL A 60 5.42 -10.23 14.48
C VAL A 60 5.76 -9.38 15.72
N SER A 61 6.52 -8.30 15.54
CA SER A 61 6.95 -7.44 16.65
C SER A 61 5.80 -6.57 17.15
N ASP A 62 5.65 -6.47 18.47
CA ASP A 62 4.78 -5.48 19.12
C ASP A 62 5.45 -4.10 19.28
N LYS A 63 6.74 -3.99 18.97
CA LYS A 63 7.44 -2.71 18.95
C LYS A 63 7.07 -1.95 17.66
N ILE A 64 6.36 -0.83 17.85
CA ILE A 64 6.14 0.22 16.84
C ILE A 64 7.22 1.28 17.03
#